data_AF-X1BG27-F1
#
_entry.id   AF-X1BG27-F1
#
_cell.length_a   1.000
_cell.length_b   1.000
_cell.length_c   1.000
_cell.angle_alpha   90.00
_cell.angle_beta   90.00
_cell.angle_gamma   90.00
#
_symmetry.space_group_name_H-M   'P 1'
#
loop_
_entity.id
_entity.type
_entity.pdbx_description
1 polymer ?
#
loop_
_entity_poly.entity_id
_entity_poly.type
_entity_poly.pdbx_seq_one_letter_code
_entity_poly.pdbx_strand_id
1 'polypeptide(L)'
;EFKILILSDGKYGDRAARVIKKKFNDTKIISIQERNPAEIIDDLDLGEEVEGDIAHADLLIIYIRHPDVVAEICYHKKPTILAVDFGEGFLRQQREDNPNIIMPSSMCSIPSKTGINEIDEYFRHFGYPLFEVKLQNGNGEIPIIREVKTIIESPCGATNVSLECIKIKTDF
;
A
#
# COMPACT_ATOMS: atom_id res chain seq x y z
N GLU A 1 -12.74 13.50 -3.47
CA GLU A 1 -11.46 13.17 -2.83
C GLU A 1 -11.18 11.69 -3.04
N PHE A 2 -9.91 11.28 -3.08
CA PHE A 2 -9.50 9.90 -3.37
C PHE A 2 -9.57 9.04 -2.10
N LYS A 3 -10.46 8.06 -2.07
CA LYS A 3 -10.81 7.24 -0.92
C LYS A 3 -10.14 5.88 -0.97
N ILE A 4 -9.22 5.66 -0.03
CA ILE A 4 -8.52 4.39 0.12
C ILE A 4 -9.15 3.62 1.29
N LEU A 5 -9.58 2.39 1.04
CA LEU A 5 -10.00 1.47 2.08
C LEU A 5 -8.91 0.41 2.32
N ILE A 6 -8.41 0.35 3.55
CA ILE A 6 -7.44 -0.65 3.98
C ILE A 6 -8.18 -1.71 4.79
N LEU A 7 -8.11 -2.95 4.33
CA LEU A 7 -8.74 -4.11 4.97
C LEU A 7 -7.64 -4.96 5.61
N SER A 8 -7.70 -5.15 6.92
CA SER A 8 -6.66 -5.85 7.69
C SER A 8 -7.25 -6.95 8.56
N ASP A 9 -6.48 -8.02 8.81
CA ASP A 9 -6.79 -9.03 9.81
C ASP A 9 -6.15 -8.76 11.19
N GLY A 10 -5.57 -7.57 11.36
CA GLY A 10 -4.92 -7.13 12.60
C GLY A 10 -3.42 -7.48 12.71
N LYS A 11 -2.82 -8.23 11.76
CA LYS A 11 -1.36 -8.46 11.78
C LYS A 11 -0.56 -7.35 11.12
N TYR A 12 -1.10 -6.80 10.03
CA TYR A 12 -0.42 -5.82 9.19
C TYR A 12 -1.36 -4.66 8.86
N GLY A 13 -0.86 -3.62 8.19
CA GLY A 13 -1.71 -2.52 7.71
C GLY A 13 -1.80 -1.30 8.64
N ASP A 14 -1.78 -1.43 9.97
CA ASP A 14 -1.91 -0.28 10.89
C ASP A 14 -0.87 0.81 10.65
N ARG A 15 0.40 0.39 10.55
CA ARG A 15 1.51 1.31 10.29
C ARG A 15 1.37 1.94 8.89
N ALA A 16 0.91 1.15 7.91
CA ALA A 16 0.70 1.64 6.55
C ALA A 16 -0.43 2.67 6.51
N ALA A 17 -1.57 2.38 7.13
CA ALA A 17 -2.71 3.28 7.23
C ALA A 17 -2.33 4.64 7.82
N ARG A 18 -1.56 4.67 8.90
CA ARG A 18 -1.09 5.93 9.51
C ARG A 18 -0.22 6.76 8.58
N VAL A 19 0.57 6.13 7.72
CA VAL A 19 1.47 6.82 6.77
C VAL A 19 0.68 7.26 5.54
N ILE A 20 -0.14 6.38 4.98
CA ILE A 20 -1.01 6.64 3.82
C ILE A 20 -1.96 7.80 4.10
N LYS A 21 -2.55 7.84 5.31
CA LYS A 21 -3.47 8.91 5.73
C LYS A 21 -2.83 10.31 5.74
N LYS A 22 -1.50 10.44 5.80
CA LYS A 22 -0.81 11.73 5.71
C LYS A 22 -0.83 12.32 4.30
N LYS A 23 -1.10 11.50 3.28
CA LYS A 23 -1.17 11.88 1.86
C LYS A 23 -2.60 11.78 1.32
N PHE A 24 -3.37 10.83 1.84
CA PHE A 24 -4.76 10.57 1.46
C PHE A 24 -5.63 10.63 2.71
N ASN A 25 -6.14 11.82 3.06
CA ASN A 25 -6.81 12.07 4.34
C ASN A 25 -8.06 11.20 4.57
N ASP A 26 -8.76 10.83 3.49
CA ASP A 26 -9.97 9.99 3.52
C ASP A 26 -9.68 8.48 3.58
N THR A 27 -8.43 8.11 3.89
CA THR A 27 -8.09 6.71 4.11
C THR A 27 -8.82 6.17 5.34
N LYS A 28 -9.62 5.12 5.15
CA LYS A 28 -10.25 4.32 6.22
C LYS A 28 -9.51 2.99 6.37
N ILE A 29 -9.38 2.50 7.60
CA ILE A 29 -8.93 1.14 7.90
C ILE A 29 -10.04 0.41 8.63
N ILE A 30 -10.29 -0.85 8.23
CA ILE A 30 -11.21 -1.76 8.88
C ILE A 30 -10.44 -3.02 9.26
N SER A 31 -10.64 -3.47 10.49
CA SER A 31 -10.16 -4.77 10.94
C SER A 31 -11.25 -5.81 10.74
N ILE A 32 -10.99 -6.79 9.90
CA ILE A 32 -11.77 -8.03 9.79
C ILE A 32 -11.15 -9.03 10.77
N GLN A 33 -11.98 -9.88 11.37
CA GLN A 33 -11.50 -10.90 12.31
C GLN A 33 -10.49 -11.84 11.62
N GLU A 34 -9.35 -12.08 12.28
CA GLU A 34 -8.38 -13.09 11.86
C GLU A 34 -9.03 -14.49 11.86
N ARG A 35 -8.84 -15.21 10.76
CA ARG A 35 -9.29 -16.60 10.58
C ARG A 35 -8.10 -17.48 10.22
N ASN A 36 -8.22 -18.78 10.45
CA ASN A 36 -7.20 -19.74 10.07
C ASN A 36 -7.15 -19.84 8.53
N PRO A 37 -6.03 -19.54 7.85
CA PRO A 37 -5.97 -19.59 6.39
C PRO A 37 -6.20 -20.97 5.76
N ALA A 38 -6.19 -22.05 6.56
CA ALA A 38 -6.47 -23.42 6.11
C ALA A 38 -7.96 -23.80 6.21
N GLU A 39 -8.79 -22.93 6.78
CA GLU A 39 -10.25 -23.11 6.84
C GLU A 39 -10.88 -22.73 5.50
N ILE A 40 -11.92 -23.46 5.11
CA ILE A 40 -12.72 -23.13 3.92
C ILE A 40 -14.02 -22.50 4.42
N ILE A 41 -14.42 -21.38 3.81
CA ILE A 41 -15.62 -20.63 4.20
C ILE A 41 -16.59 -20.59 3.01
N ASP A 42 -17.74 -21.23 3.15
CA ASP A 42 -18.73 -21.31 2.06
C ASP A 42 -19.65 -20.07 2.00
N ASP A 43 -20.08 -19.53 3.15
CA ASP A 43 -21.01 -18.39 3.26
C ASP A 43 -20.37 -17.23 4.04
N LEU A 44 -19.40 -16.55 3.44
CA LEU A 44 -18.74 -15.43 4.08
C LEU A 44 -19.61 -14.16 4.02
N ASP A 45 -20.07 -13.72 5.19
CA ASP A 45 -20.69 -12.39 5.35
C ASP A 45 -19.65 -11.37 5.85
N LEU A 46 -19.42 -10.32 5.08
CA LEU A 46 -18.55 -9.20 5.46
C LEU A 46 -19.27 -8.18 6.37
N GLY A 47 -20.61 -8.19 6.38
CA GLY A 47 -21.47 -7.25 7.09
C GLY A 47 -21.71 -5.96 6.31
N GLU A 48 -22.93 -5.39 6.47
CA GLU A 48 -23.39 -4.21 5.70
C GLU A 48 -22.46 -2.99 5.78
N GLU A 49 -21.78 -2.78 6.91
CA GLU A 49 -20.84 -1.67 7.05
C GLU A 49 -19.63 -1.83 6.12
N VAL A 50 -19.01 -3.01 6.13
CA VAL A 50 -17.83 -3.32 5.32
C VAL A 50 -18.19 -3.27 3.84
N GLU A 51 -19.32 -3.86 3.48
CA GLU A 51 -19.92 -3.80 2.14
C GLU A 51 -20.10 -2.35 1.66
N GLY A 52 -20.68 -1.51 2.52
CA GLY A 52 -20.85 -0.09 2.26
C GLY A 52 -19.52 0.62 2.04
N ASP A 53 -18.52 0.38 2.88
CA ASP A 53 -17.20 1.00 2.74
C ASP A 53 -16.49 0.57 1.45
N ILE A 54 -16.56 -0.72 1.09
CA ILE A 54 -15.99 -1.24 -0.16
C ILE A 54 -16.65 -0.55 -1.36
N ALA A 55 -17.99 -0.44 -1.36
CA ALA A 55 -18.72 0.19 -2.45
C ALA A 55 -18.32 1.67 -2.67
N HIS A 56 -17.97 2.39 -1.61
CA HIS A 56 -17.60 3.82 -1.66
C HIS A 56 -16.09 4.08 -1.84
N ALA A 57 -15.25 3.05 -1.78
CA ALA A 57 -13.81 3.19 -1.97
C ALA A 57 -13.44 3.33 -3.47
N ASP A 58 -12.40 4.11 -3.73
CA ASP A 58 -11.75 4.21 -5.05
C ASP A 58 -10.66 3.14 -5.20
N LEU A 59 -9.96 2.83 -4.09
CA LEU A 59 -8.87 1.84 -4.05
C LEU A 59 -8.96 0.98 -2.79
N LEU A 60 -8.84 -0.33 -2.96
CA LEU A 60 -8.68 -1.28 -1.86
C LEU A 60 -7.19 -1.64 -1.66
N ILE A 61 -6.74 -1.68 -0.41
CA ILE A 61 -5.45 -2.27 -0.03
C ILE A 61 -5.71 -3.36 1.00
N ILE A 62 -5.43 -4.61 0.62
CA ILE A 62 -5.81 -5.77 1.40
C ILE A 62 -4.58 -6.37 2.09
N TYR A 63 -4.57 -6.32 3.42
CA TYR A 63 -3.59 -6.95 4.31
C TYR A 63 -4.12 -8.25 4.97
N ILE A 64 -5.30 -8.72 4.55
CA ILE A 64 -5.90 -9.96 5.02
C ILE A 64 -5.16 -11.15 4.43
N ARG A 65 -4.94 -12.20 5.24
CA ARG A 65 -4.20 -13.40 4.84
C ARG A 65 -5.07 -14.61 4.49
N HIS A 66 -6.39 -14.52 4.67
CA HIS A 66 -7.31 -15.62 4.36
C HIS A 66 -7.78 -15.53 2.91
N PRO A 67 -7.53 -16.53 2.05
CA PRO A 67 -7.82 -16.45 0.62
C PRO A 67 -9.31 -16.24 0.32
N ASP A 68 -10.22 -16.96 1.00
CA ASP A 68 -11.67 -16.83 0.76
C ASP A 68 -12.19 -15.42 1.10
N VAL A 69 -11.69 -14.81 2.19
CA VAL A 69 -12.04 -13.43 2.55
C VAL A 69 -11.54 -12.44 1.51
N VAL A 70 -10.33 -12.66 0.98
CA VAL A 70 -9.79 -11.82 -0.09
C VAL A 70 -10.58 -11.99 -1.38
N ALA A 71 -10.96 -13.22 -1.73
CA ALA A 71 -11.76 -13.51 -2.92
C ALA A 71 -13.12 -12.81 -2.85
N GLU A 72 -13.81 -12.89 -1.70
CA GLU A 72 -15.09 -12.21 -1.49
C GLU A 72 -14.97 -10.70 -1.70
N ILE A 73 -13.96 -10.08 -1.09
CA ILE A 73 -13.68 -8.65 -1.27
C ILE A 73 -13.35 -8.31 -2.76
N CYS A 74 -12.68 -9.21 -3.48
CA CYS A 74 -12.32 -8.99 -4.87
C CYS A 74 -13.54 -9.04 -5.82
N TYR A 75 -14.63 -9.72 -5.45
CA TYR A 75 -15.86 -9.77 -6.25
C TYR A 75 -16.57 -8.41 -6.38
N HIS A 76 -16.24 -7.43 -5.55
CA HIS A 76 -16.71 -6.04 -5.72
C HIS A 76 -16.08 -5.29 -6.90
N LYS A 77 -15.12 -5.91 -7.59
CA LYS A 77 -14.48 -5.39 -8.82
C LYS A 77 -13.85 -4.00 -8.67
N LYS A 78 -13.39 -3.67 -7.47
CA LYS A 78 -12.66 -2.44 -7.19
C LYS A 78 -11.20 -2.57 -7.61
N PRO A 79 -10.53 -1.47 -8.00
CA PRO A 79 -9.07 -1.42 -8.06
C PRO A 79 -8.49 -1.87 -6.73
N THR A 80 -7.60 -2.86 -6.76
CA THR A 80 -7.14 -3.54 -5.53
C THR A 80 -5.64 -3.81 -5.58
N ILE A 81 -4.97 -3.51 -4.47
CA ILE A 81 -3.61 -3.94 -4.19
C ILE A 81 -3.67 -5.03 -3.12
N LEU A 82 -3.30 -6.26 -3.50
CA LEU A 82 -3.07 -7.35 -2.56
C LEU A 82 -1.70 -7.16 -1.93
N ALA A 83 -1.66 -6.78 -0.65
CA ALA A 83 -0.42 -6.55 0.08
C ALA A 83 0.18 -7.85 0.68
N VAL A 84 -0.50 -8.97 0.47
CA VAL A 84 -0.08 -10.34 0.82
C VAL A 84 0.05 -11.13 -0.48
N ASP A 85 1.12 -11.92 -0.58
CA ASP A 85 1.37 -12.79 -1.72
C ASP A 85 0.63 -14.13 -1.53
N PHE A 86 -0.38 -14.37 -2.37
CA PHE A 86 -1.16 -15.61 -2.45
C PHE A 86 -0.69 -16.51 -3.60
N GLY A 87 0.34 -16.12 -4.34
CA GLY A 87 0.83 -16.80 -5.54
C GLY A 87 0.05 -16.47 -6.81
N GLU A 88 0.74 -16.62 -7.96
CA GLU A 88 0.23 -16.26 -9.28
C GLU A 88 -1.09 -16.97 -9.65
N GLY A 89 -1.30 -18.20 -9.16
CA GLY A 89 -2.52 -18.95 -9.41
C GLY A 89 -3.77 -18.24 -8.85
N PHE A 90 -3.68 -17.77 -7.61
CA PHE A 90 -4.75 -17.00 -6.97
C PHE A 90 -4.96 -15.67 -7.69
N LEU A 91 -3.88 -14.92 -7.95
CA LEU A 91 -3.96 -13.65 -8.67
C LEU A 91 -4.64 -13.81 -10.03
N ARG A 92 -4.30 -14.86 -10.79
CA ARG A 92 -4.90 -15.12 -12.10
C ARG A 92 -6.41 -15.33 -11.98
N GLN A 93 -6.85 -16.15 -11.02
CA GLN A 93 -8.28 -16.39 -10.78
C GLN A 93 -9.03 -15.09 -10.48
N GLN A 94 -8.51 -14.27 -9.56
CA GLN A 94 -9.17 -12.99 -9.23
C GLN A 94 -9.18 -12.01 -10.42
N ARG A 95 -8.16 -12.06 -11.28
CA ARG A 95 -8.06 -11.23 -12.48
C ARG A 95 -8.98 -11.64 -13.63
N GLU A 96 -9.45 -12.89 -13.66
CA GLU A 96 -10.46 -13.32 -14.64
C GLU A 96 -11.75 -12.50 -14.50
N ASP A 97 -12.12 -12.16 -13.26
CA ASP A 97 -13.31 -11.36 -12.96
C ASP A 97 -13.04 -9.86 -12.76
N ASN A 98 -11.86 -9.51 -12.24
CA ASN A 98 -11.45 -8.14 -11.97
C ASN A 98 -10.00 -7.89 -12.45
N PRO A 99 -9.81 -7.36 -13.67
CA PRO A 99 -8.47 -7.11 -14.21
C PRO A 99 -7.70 -6.02 -13.46
N ASN A 100 -8.36 -5.24 -12.59
CA ASN A 100 -7.79 -4.10 -11.87
C ASN A 100 -7.17 -4.50 -10.52
N ILE A 101 -6.77 -5.77 -10.37
CA ILE A 101 -6.06 -6.27 -9.20
C ILE A 101 -4.57 -6.36 -9.51
N ILE A 102 -3.73 -5.97 -8.57
CA ILE A 102 -2.30 -6.27 -8.59
C ILE A 102 -1.89 -6.94 -7.27
N MET A 103 -0.83 -7.73 -7.33
CA MET A 103 -0.23 -8.36 -6.15
C MET A 103 1.29 -8.19 -6.24
N PRO A 104 1.83 -7.06 -5.75
CA PRO A 104 3.27 -6.91 -5.69
C PRO A 104 3.95 -7.95 -4.80
N SER A 105 5.17 -8.33 -5.19
CA SER A 105 6.10 -9.02 -4.28
C SER A 105 6.48 -8.18 -3.06
N SER A 106 6.41 -6.85 -3.19
CA SER A 106 6.54 -5.90 -2.07
C SER A 106 5.84 -4.59 -2.40
N MET A 107 5.16 -4.00 -1.41
CA MET A 107 4.53 -2.68 -1.57
C MET A 107 5.52 -1.56 -1.93
N CYS A 108 6.82 -1.79 -1.76
CA CYS A 108 7.89 -0.87 -2.12
C CYS A 108 8.54 -1.17 -3.48
N SER A 109 8.16 -2.24 -4.18
CA SER A 109 8.82 -2.68 -5.43
C SER A 109 8.06 -2.30 -6.71
N ILE A 110 6.93 -1.59 -6.60
CA ILE A 110 6.14 -1.22 -7.78
C ILE A 110 6.61 0.11 -8.35
N PRO A 111 6.95 0.18 -9.66
CA PRO A 111 7.10 1.44 -10.38
C PRO A 111 5.73 2.13 -10.57
N SER A 112 5.73 3.45 -10.68
CA SER A 112 4.51 4.30 -10.63
C SER A 112 3.51 4.18 -11.80
N LYS A 113 3.63 3.14 -12.65
CA LYS A 113 2.72 2.91 -13.79
C LYS A 113 2.35 1.44 -13.93
N THR A 114 1.16 1.12 -13.47
CA THR A 114 0.47 -0.16 -13.57
C THR A 114 -0.58 -0.16 -14.68
N GLY A 115 -1.04 1.02 -15.12
CA GLY A 115 -2.12 1.17 -16.10
C GLY A 115 -3.51 1.24 -15.47
N ILE A 116 -3.61 1.19 -14.14
CA ILE A 116 -4.83 1.33 -13.36
C ILE A 116 -4.74 2.67 -12.62
N ASN A 117 -5.60 3.63 -12.96
CA ASN A 117 -5.45 5.03 -12.54
C ASN A 117 -5.40 5.22 -11.02
N GLU A 118 -6.24 4.49 -10.29
CA GLU A 118 -6.35 4.58 -8.83
C GLU A 118 -5.09 4.03 -8.15
N ILE A 119 -4.56 2.95 -8.68
CA ILE A 119 -3.31 2.34 -8.22
C ILE A 119 -2.12 3.24 -8.56
N ASP A 120 -2.11 3.83 -9.76
CA ASP A 120 -1.06 4.75 -10.19
C ASP A 120 -1.07 6.04 -9.36
N GLU A 121 -2.25 6.56 -8.99
CA GLU A 121 -2.40 7.69 -8.08
C GLU A 121 -1.79 7.38 -6.71
N TYR A 122 -2.06 6.20 -6.15
CA TYR A 122 -1.41 5.75 -4.92
C TYR A 122 0.11 5.70 -5.06
N PHE A 123 0.63 5.15 -6.17
CA PHE A 123 2.08 5.03 -6.39
C PHE A 123 2.78 6.33 -6.79
N ARG A 124 2.07 7.46 -6.95
CA ARG A 124 2.71 8.79 -7.03
C ARG A 124 3.32 9.21 -5.70
N HIS A 125 2.79 8.70 -4.58
CA HIS A 125 3.24 9.05 -3.24
C HIS A 125 3.95 7.90 -2.53
N PHE A 126 3.57 6.66 -2.85
CA PHE A 126 4.11 5.46 -2.23
C PHE A 126 4.77 4.55 -3.26
N GLY A 127 5.59 3.60 -2.84
CA GLY A 127 6.20 2.61 -3.73
C GLY A 127 7.72 2.62 -3.66
N TYR A 128 8.38 2.52 -4.82
CA TYR A 128 9.84 2.57 -4.90
C TYR A 128 10.37 3.90 -4.36
N PRO A 129 11.11 3.91 -3.22
CA PRO A 129 11.52 5.16 -2.59
C PRO A 129 12.36 6.02 -3.53
N LEU A 130 11.98 7.28 -3.66
CA LEU A 130 12.67 8.26 -4.51
C LEU A 130 13.03 9.48 -3.69
N PHE A 131 14.25 9.96 -3.84
CA PHE A 131 14.78 11.09 -3.08
C PHE A 131 15.28 12.20 -4.01
N GLU A 132 15.02 13.43 -3.60
CA GLU A 132 15.72 14.61 -4.09
C GLU A 132 16.92 14.87 -3.16
N VAL A 133 18.13 14.92 -3.73
CA VAL A 133 19.37 15.19 -2.98
C VAL A 133 19.97 16.49 -3.47
N LYS A 134 20.12 17.47 -2.58
CA LYS A 134 20.85 18.72 -2.88
C LYS A 134 22.28 18.61 -2.40
N LEU A 135 23.21 18.91 -3.30
CA LEU A 135 24.64 18.87 -3.06
C LEU A 135 25.21 20.29 -3.00
N GLN A 136 26.21 20.49 -2.16
CA GLN A 136 27.11 21.64 -2.25
C GLN A 136 28.45 21.18 -2.81
N ASN A 137 28.84 21.79 -3.92
CA ASN A 137 30.12 21.53 -4.58
C ASN A 137 31.11 22.65 -4.23
N GLY A 138 32.31 22.27 -3.78
CA GLY A 138 33.47 23.16 -3.66
C GLY A 138 34.42 22.96 -4.85
N ASN A 139 35.32 23.93 -5.10
CA ASN A 139 36.29 23.89 -6.20
C ASN A 139 37.26 22.70 -6.10
N GLY A 140 36.87 21.54 -6.64
CA GLY A 140 37.67 20.32 -6.65
C GLY A 140 37.52 19.41 -5.42
N GLU A 141 36.57 19.71 -4.52
CA GLU A 141 36.31 18.92 -3.30
C GLU A 141 35.20 17.89 -3.50
N ILE A 142 35.17 16.87 -2.64
CA ILE A 142 34.08 15.89 -2.59
C ILE A 142 32.77 16.62 -2.23
N PRO A 143 31.69 16.45 -3.03
CA PRO A 143 30.44 17.16 -2.79
C PRO A 143 29.79 16.75 -1.46
N ILE A 144 29.29 17.74 -0.72
CA ILE A 144 28.62 17.54 0.57
C ILE A 144 27.11 17.50 0.37
N ILE A 145 26.45 16.48 0.92
CA ILE A 145 24.98 16.41 0.94
C ILE A 145 24.45 17.47 1.90
N ARG A 146 23.69 18.44 1.37
CA ARG A 146 23.06 19.50 2.17
C ARG A 146 21.65 19.18 2.60
N GLU A 147 20.90 18.55 1.71
CA GLU A 147 19.50 18.23 1.95
C GLU A 147 19.14 16.93 1.25
N VAL A 148 18.34 16.10 1.91
CA VAL A 148 17.67 14.94 1.31
C VAL A 148 16.19 15.05 1.62
N LYS A 149 15.36 15.02 0.57
CA LYS A 149 13.91 15.10 0.65
C LYS A 149 13.27 13.89 -0.03
N THR A 150 12.31 13.26 0.63
CA THR A 150 11.53 12.17 0.05
C THR A 150 10.54 12.70 -0.99
N ILE A 151 10.57 12.15 -2.19
CA ILE A 151 9.57 12.33 -3.24
C ILE A 151 8.52 11.22 -3.16
N ILE A 152 8.98 9.95 -3.12
CA ILE A 152 8.14 8.75 -2.98
C ILE A 152 8.58 8.00 -1.71
N GLU A 153 7.63 7.66 -0.86
CA GLU A 153 7.86 7.00 0.42
C GLU A 153 7.51 5.50 0.36
N SER A 154 8.11 4.69 1.23
CA SER A 154 7.54 3.37 1.51
C SER A 154 6.23 3.53 2.28
N PRO A 155 5.19 2.73 1.99
CA PRO A 155 3.91 2.87 2.69
C PRO A 155 4.00 2.50 4.17
N CYS A 156 4.99 1.70 4.59
CA CYS A 156 5.26 1.49 6.02
C CYS A 156 5.99 2.67 6.67
N GLY A 157 6.45 3.67 5.93
CA GLY A 157 7.17 4.83 6.42
C GLY A 157 8.62 4.57 6.84
N ALA A 158 9.19 3.43 6.46
CA ALA A 158 10.61 3.15 6.72
C ALA A 158 11.53 4.17 6.06
N THR A 159 11.13 4.71 4.91
CA THR A 159 11.88 5.70 4.13
C THR A 159 12.17 6.96 4.93
N ASN A 160 11.14 7.56 5.55
CA ASN A 160 11.32 8.78 6.33
C ASN A 160 12.06 8.54 7.65
N VAL A 161 11.82 7.39 8.30
CA VAL A 161 12.58 7.00 9.51
C VAL A 161 14.07 6.89 9.18
N SER A 162 14.44 6.30 8.04
CA SER A 162 15.84 6.21 7.62
C SER A 162 16.46 7.59 7.35
N LEU A 163 15.71 8.54 6.77
CA LEU A 163 16.20 9.90 6.56
C LEU A 163 16.44 10.67 7.86
N GLU A 164 15.61 10.48 8.88
CA GLU A 164 15.81 11.10 10.20
C GLU A 164 17.17 10.68 10.80
N CYS A 165 17.56 9.42 10.66
CA CYS A 165 18.87 8.93 11.12
C CYS A 165 20.06 9.55 10.37
N ILE A 166 19.87 9.97 9.12
CA ILE A 166 20.92 10.64 8.33
C ILE A 166 21.09 12.08 8.80
N LYS A 167 19.97 12.80 9.02
CA LYS A 167 19.99 14.21 9.45
C LYS A 167 20.67 14.42 10.80
N ILE A 168 20.42 13.54 11.77
CA ILE A 168 21.05 13.58 13.11
C ILE A 168 22.59 13.48 13.01
N LYS A 169 23.13 12.85 11.97
CA LYS A 169 24.58 12.68 11.78
C LYS A 169 25.25 13.83 11.02
N THR A 170 24.49 14.79 10.51
CA THR A 170 25.04 15.93 9.74
C THR A 170 25.08 17.25 10.51
N ASP A 171 24.59 17.28 11.75
CA ASP A 171 24.60 18.47 12.62
C ASP A 171 25.96 18.71 13.33
N PHE A 172 27.08 18.40 12.66
CA PHE A 172 28.45 18.65 13.17
C PHE A 172 29.03 19.98 12.68
#